data_AF-A0A522IQ98-F1
#
_entry.id   AF-A0A522IQ98-F1
#
_cell.length_a   1.000
_cell.length_b   1.000
_cell.length_c   1.000
_cell.angle_alpha   90.00
_cell.angle_beta   90.00
_cell.angle_gamma   90.00
#
_symmetry.space_group_name_H-M   'P 1'
#
loop_
_entity.id
_entity.type
_entity.pdbx_description
1 polymer ?
#
loop_
_entity_poly.entity_id
_entity_poly.type
_entity_poly.pdbx_seq_one_letter_code
_entity_poly.pdbx_strand_id
1 'polypeptide(L)'
;MDQKSLSAENLYRCLSVSKRLRIFAVIVATFGVAAAANASPESVESSHPPFLARVDGNKLLSLVVEPRQLALDMNQENSIRSETNDFKPARYYFPDTTVPRSVLKNLKEVYRYNRRRDVPIVSSGGNWVIAEYFRANSHIPSARFRLLGKRVQRQEQLDPAGKVTGIVLVGWAPRRSIEDDVQLGSPSAPGEHAAWIRVLKVSATGKRTLVAVAWKAAGGAVSASMNDEPNERDLNFGRPDGTVRWHSMDEFVKSTGIDLNARSLAGKSPQ
;
A
#
# COMPACT_ATOMS: atom_id res chain seq x y z
N MET A 1 1.05 27.54 -45.36
CA MET A 1 1.52 28.17 -44.11
C MET A 1 2.51 27.22 -43.47
N ASP A 2 3.78 27.51 -43.76
CA ASP A 2 4.95 26.90 -43.13
C ASP A 2 5.01 27.24 -41.64
N GLN A 3 5.45 26.27 -40.82
CA GLN A 3 6.56 26.52 -39.91
C GLN A 3 7.21 25.20 -39.49
N LYS A 4 8.40 24.97 -40.04
CA LYS A 4 9.40 24.02 -39.57
C LYS A 4 10.26 24.68 -38.48
N SER A 5 10.77 23.80 -37.61
CA SER A 5 12.07 23.86 -36.92
C SER A 5 12.20 24.69 -35.63
N LEU A 6 12.72 24.02 -34.60
CA LEU A 6 13.97 24.28 -33.88
C LEU A 6 13.97 23.34 -32.65
N SER A 7 14.61 22.17 -32.69
CA SER A 7 16.04 21.92 -32.42
C SER A 7 16.56 22.66 -31.19
N ALA A 8 16.83 21.90 -30.12
CA ALA A 8 17.61 22.31 -28.96
C ALA A 8 18.67 21.24 -28.64
N GLU A 9 19.45 20.85 -29.64
CA GLU A 9 20.86 20.56 -29.41
C GLU A 9 21.55 21.92 -29.18
N ASN A 10 22.07 22.14 -27.97
CA ASN A 10 23.20 23.01 -27.61
C ASN A 10 22.99 23.64 -26.22
N LEU A 11 23.53 22.95 -25.22
CA LEU A 11 24.20 23.63 -24.11
C LEU A 11 25.57 22.97 -23.94
N TYR A 12 26.51 23.54 -24.69
CA TYR A 12 27.96 23.37 -24.66
C TYR A 12 28.50 23.32 -23.21
N ARG A 13 29.33 22.33 -22.84
CA ARG A 13 30.82 22.33 -22.92
C ARG A 13 31.51 23.59 -22.36
N CYS A 14 32.06 23.48 -21.15
CA CYS A 14 33.32 24.08 -20.64
C CYS A 14 33.40 23.76 -19.13
N LEU A 15 34.42 23.14 -18.55
CA LEU A 15 35.85 23.46 -18.59
C LEU A 15 36.69 22.21 -18.24
N SER A 16 37.70 21.95 -19.07
CA SER A 16 38.93 21.25 -18.68
C SER A 16 39.99 22.30 -18.35
N VAL A 17 40.58 22.28 -17.16
CA VAL A 17 41.88 22.91 -16.91
C VAL A 17 42.73 21.99 -16.04
N SER A 18 43.97 21.82 -16.48
CA SER A 18 44.97 20.89 -15.99
C SER A 18 45.81 21.46 -14.84
N LYS A 19 46.31 20.52 -14.01
CA LYS A 19 47.55 20.50 -13.21
C LYS A 19 48.16 21.84 -12.75
N ARG A 20 48.25 22.02 -11.42
CA ARG A 20 49.52 22.33 -10.75
C ARG A 20 49.49 21.96 -9.26
N LEU A 21 50.50 21.17 -8.90
CA LEU A 21 50.86 20.67 -7.58
C LEU A 21 51.37 21.83 -6.70
N ARG A 22 50.80 22.04 -5.51
CA ARG A 22 51.50 22.67 -4.37
C ARG A 22 51.08 21.97 -3.09
N ILE A 23 52.05 21.27 -2.52
CA ILE A 23 52.01 20.62 -1.21
C ILE A 23 52.05 21.73 -0.16
N PHE A 24 51.06 21.77 0.73
CA PHE A 24 51.17 22.35 2.06
C PHE A 24 50.56 21.36 3.04
N ALA A 25 51.44 20.75 3.85
CA ALA A 25 51.04 19.93 4.97
C ALA A 25 50.59 20.86 6.11
N VAL A 26 49.32 20.76 6.49
CA VAL A 26 48.84 21.30 7.77
C VAL A 26 48.37 20.11 8.59
N ILE A 27 49.17 19.78 9.61
CA ILE A 27 48.81 18.86 10.68
C ILE A 27 47.82 19.60 11.56
N VAL A 28 46.53 19.24 11.49
CA VAL A 28 45.55 19.62 12.53
C VAL A 28 45.35 18.41 13.42
N ALA A 29 45.80 18.56 14.67
CA ALA A 29 45.64 17.59 15.72
C ALA A 29 44.14 17.30 15.96
N THR A 30 43.84 16.02 16.02
CA THR A 30 42.53 15.43 16.29
C THR A 30 42.06 15.72 17.70
N PHE A 31 40.99 16.50 17.83
CA PHE A 31 40.02 16.30 18.92
C PHE A 31 38.82 15.59 18.33
N GLY A 32 38.73 14.30 18.63
CA GLY A 32 37.64 13.43 18.23
C GLY A 32 36.36 13.85 18.95
N VAL A 33 35.54 14.65 18.26
CA VAL A 33 34.10 14.54 18.40
C VAL A 33 33.69 13.59 17.30
N ALA A 34 33.42 12.33 17.63
CA ALA A 34 32.71 11.44 16.75
C ALA A 34 31.29 12.00 16.58
N ALA A 35 31.15 12.98 15.69
CA ALA A 35 29.89 13.21 15.04
C ALA A 35 29.59 11.91 14.31
N ALA A 36 28.74 11.08 14.91
CA ALA A 36 28.07 10.02 14.16
C ALA A 36 27.33 10.74 13.03
N ALA A 37 28.00 10.86 11.89
CA ALA A 37 27.37 11.26 10.66
C ALA A 37 26.27 10.22 10.46
N ASN A 38 25.02 10.65 10.61
CA ASN A 38 23.88 9.88 10.15
C ASN A 38 24.05 9.80 8.63
N ALA A 39 24.81 8.79 8.18
CA ALA A 39 25.00 8.53 6.77
C ALA A 39 23.62 8.30 6.18
N SER A 40 23.26 9.12 5.20
CA SER A 40 22.00 8.94 4.49
C SER A 40 21.94 7.53 3.92
N PRO A 41 20.76 6.87 3.91
CA PRO A 41 20.65 5.53 3.37
C PRO A 41 21.19 5.44 1.94
N GLU A 42 22.08 4.49 1.71
CA GLU A 42 22.73 4.17 0.44
C GLU A 42 21.76 3.39 -0.48
N SER A 43 21.88 3.61 -1.79
CA SER A 43 21.21 2.79 -2.81
C SER A 43 22.18 1.75 -3.37
N VAL A 44 21.77 0.49 -3.41
CA VAL A 44 22.54 -0.64 -3.97
C VAL A 44 21.76 -1.23 -5.13
N GLU A 45 22.38 -1.35 -6.29
CA GLU A 45 21.78 -1.93 -7.48
C GLU A 45 22.55 -3.17 -7.92
N SER A 46 21.83 -4.13 -8.50
CA SER A 46 22.40 -5.32 -9.12
C SER A 46 21.60 -5.63 -10.39
N SER A 47 22.29 -6.14 -11.40
CA SER A 47 21.67 -6.67 -12.63
C SER A 47 21.50 -8.20 -12.60
N HIS A 48 22.19 -8.90 -11.69
CA HIS A 48 22.22 -10.37 -11.64
C HIS A 48 22.25 -10.90 -10.18
N PRO A 49 21.09 -11.17 -9.55
CA PRO A 49 19.73 -10.89 -10.03
C PRO A 49 19.40 -9.40 -10.04
N PRO A 50 18.41 -8.95 -10.86
CA PRO A 50 18.01 -7.55 -10.94
C PRO A 50 17.30 -7.09 -9.66
N PHE A 51 17.84 -6.07 -9.00
CA PHE A 51 17.20 -5.40 -7.87
C PHE A 51 17.71 -3.97 -7.64
N LEU A 52 16.90 -3.17 -6.95
CA LEU A 52 17.31 -1.90 -6.34
C LEU A 52 16.99 -1.92 -4.84
N ALA A 53 18.00 -1.76 -3.98
CA ALA A 53 17.86 -1.80 -2.53
C ALA A 53 18.24 -0.45 -1.90
N ARG A 54 17.59 -0.12 -0.77
CA ARG A 54 18.05 0.95 0.13
C ARG A 54 18.56 0.36 1.42
N VAL A 55 19.76 0.76 1.83
CA VAL A 55 20.45 0.22 3.00
C VAL A 55 20.95 1.35 3.90
N ASP A 56 20.97 1.11 5.20
CA ASP A 56 21.52 2.00 6.22
C ASP A 56 22.52 1.20 7.05
N GLY A 57 23.81 1.41 6.79
CA GLY A 57 24.89 0.55 7.29
C GLY A 57 24.68 -0.92 6.92
N ASN A 58 24.47 -1.76 7.94
CA ASN A 58 24.20 -3.19 7.77
C ASN A 58 22.70 -3.54 7.71
N LYS A 59 21.80 -2.55 7.71
CA LYS A 59 20.35 -2.75 7.69
C LYS A 59 19.78 -2.54 6.28
N LEU A 60 19.04 -3.51 5.77
CA LEU A 60 18.22 -3.38 4.58
C LEU A 60 16.90 -2.67 4.94
N LEU A 61 16.63 -1.53 4.32
CA LEU A 61 15.41 -0.74 4.55
C LEU A 61 14.29 -1.09 3.57
N SER A 62 14.63 -1.21 2.29
CA SER A 62 13.68 -1.57 1.23
C SER A 62 14.36 -2.30 0.08
N LEU A 63 13.58 -3.05 -0.67
CA LEU A 63 14.04 -3.82 -1.82
C LEU A 63 12.99 -3.75 -2.94
N VAL A 64 13.39 -3.30 -4.13
CA VAL A 64 12.59 -3.37 -5.34
C VAL A 64 13.12 -4.51 -6.19
N VAL A 65 12.25 -5.44 -6.56
CA VAL A 65 12.60 -6.61 -7.35
C VAL A 65 11.62 -6.80 -8.49
N GLU A 66 12.16 -7.30 -9.60
CA GLU A 66 11.34 -7.73 -10.73
C GLU A 66 10.42 -8.89 -10.35
N PRO A 67 9.28 -9.03 -11.05
CA PRO A 67 8.42 -10.20 -10.90
C PRO A 67 9.22 -11.50 -10.95
N ARG A 68 8.78 -12.49 -10.16
CA ARG A 68 9.37 -13.85 -10.07
C ARG A 68 10.72 -13.98 -9.33
N GLN A 69 11.45 -12.88 -9.04
CA GLN A 69 12.67 -12.97 -8.21
C GLN A 69 12.38 -13.51 -6.81
N LEU A 70 11.21 -13.16 -6.28
CA LEU A 70 10.64 -13.71 -5.04
C LEU A 70 9.38 -14.51 -5.36
N ALA A 71 9.55 -15.64 -6.04
CA ALA A 71 8.46 -16.46 -6.59
C ALA A 71 7.44 -16.98 -5.56
N LEU A 72 7.81 -17.13 -4.28
CA LEU A 72 6.84 -17.62 -3.27
C LEU A 72 5.78 -16.56 -2.97
N ASP A 73 6.19 -15.29 -3.00
CA ASP A 73 5.26 -14.18 -2.88
C ASP A 73 4.67 -13.84 -4.25
N MET A 74 5.48 -13.80 -5.31
CA MET A 74 5.09 -13.40 -6.67
C MET A 74 5.04 -14.59 -7.64
N ASN A 75 4.01 -15.43 -7.52
CA ASN A 75 3.67 -16.50 -8.46
C ASN A 75 2.34 -16.23 -9.15
N GLN A 76 1.92 -17.07 -10.10
CA GLN A 76 0.66 -16.87 -10.83
C GLN A 76 -0.58 -16.80 -9.93
N GLU A 77 -0.56 -17.46 -8.76
CA GLU A 77 -1.67 -17.49 -7.80
C GLU A 77 -1.67 -16.26 -6.87
N ASN A 78 -0.49 -15.71 -6.57
CA ASN A 78 -0.29 -14.60 -5.63
C ASN A 78 0.06 -13.27 -6.31
N SER A 79 0.22 -13.25 -7.63
CA SER A 79 0.59 -12.06 -8.38
C SER A 79 -0.63 -11.23 -8.72
N ILE A 80 -0.54 -9.96 -8.35
CA ILE A 80 -1.53 -8.96 -8.67
C ILE A 80 -1.24 -8.48 -10.10
N ARG A 81 -2.13 -8.80 -11.04
CA ARG A 81 -2.04 -8.27 -12.41
C ARG A 81 -2.37 -6.77 -12.38
N SER A 82 -1.57 -5.94 -13.05
CA SER A 82 -1.96 -4.56 -13.32
C SER A 82 -3.15 -4.51 -14.27
N GLU A 83 -3.77 -3.34 -14.40
CA GLU A 83 -4.82 -3.11 -15.40
C GLU A 83 -4.32 -3.35 -16.84
N THR A 84 -3.01 -3.17 -17.09
CA THR A 84 -2.36 -3.48 -18.37
C THR A 84 -2.02 -4.96 -18.55
N ASN A 85 -2.44 -5.83 -17.63
CA ASN A 85 -2.16 -7.26 -17.62
C ASN A 85 -0.66 -7.63 -17.52
N ASP A 86 0.17 -6.69 -17.06
CA ASP A 86 1.60 -6.90 -16.79
C ASP A 86 1.85 -7.14 -15.30
N PHE A 87 2.97 -7.79 -14.99
CA PHE A 87 3.48 -7.82 -13.61
C PHE A 87 4.40 -6.62 -13.40
N LYS A 88 4.06 -5.76 -12.45
CA LYS A 88 4.93 -4.64 -12.06
C LYS A 88 5.97 -5.10 -11.02
N PRO A 89 7.16 -4.48 -10.97
CA PRO A 89 8.11 -4.71 -9.89
C PRO A 89 7.46 -4.49 -8.53
N ALA A 90 7.77 -5.36 -7.58
CA ALA A 90 7.26 -5.24 -6.21
C ALA A 90 8.27 -4.52 -5.34
N ARG A 91 7.76 -3.71 -4.41
CA ARG A 91 8.56 -3.02 -3.40
C ARG A 91 8.35 -3.70 -2.06
N TYR A 92 9.43 -4.13 -1.44
CA TYR A 92 9.43 -4.73 -0.11
C TYR A 92 9.95 -3.73 0.91
N TYR A 93 9.27 -3.69 2.05
CA TYR A 93 9.66 -2.97 3.25
C TYR A 93 9.67 -3.94 4.42
N PHE A 94 10.45 -3.65 5.45
CA PHE A 94 10.62 -4.54 6.60
C PHE A 94 10.16 -3.83 7.88
N PRO A 95 8.84 -3.70 8.08
CA PRO A 95 8.31 -3.06 9.28
C PRO A 95 8.60 -3.94 10.49
N ASP A 96 8.96 -3.29 11.60
CA ASP A 96 9.18 -3.92 12.90
C ASP A 96 10.18 -5.10 12.87
N THR A 97 11.12 -5.10 11.93
CA THR A 97 12.18 -6.12 11.82
C THR A 97 13.46 -5.52 11.22
N THR A 98 14.61 -5.88 11.81
CA THR A 98 15.93 -5.51 11.26
C THR A 98 16.40 -6.60 10.32
N VAL A 99 16.45 -6.29 9.03
CA VAL A 99 16.93 -7.21 7.99
C VAL A 99 18.38 -6.87 7.65
N PRO A 100 19.33 -7.83 7.66
CA PRO A 100 20.72 -7.53 7.40
C PRO A 100 20.98 -7.33 5.90
N ARG A 101 21.94 -6.46 5.55
CA ARG A 101 22.39 -6.21 4.17
C ARG A 101 22.86 -7.49 3.46
N SER A 102 23.33 -8.49 4.22
CA SER A 102 23.75 -9.80 3.68
C SER A 102 22.65 -10.53 2.91
N VAL A 103 21.37 -10.21 3.16
CA VAL A 103 20.23 -10.74 2.37
C VAL A 103 20.36 -10.41 0.88
N LEU A 104 21.04 -9.32 0.50
CA LEU A 104 21.27 -8.98 -0.90
C LEU A 104 22.13 -10.02 -1.65
N LYS A 105 22.89 -10.87 -0.93
CA LYS A 105 23.65 -11.98 -1.53
C LYS A 105 22.76 -13.18 -1.89
N ASN A 106 21.63 -13.32 -1.21
CA ASN A 106 20.63 -14.37 -1.45
C ASN A 106 19.24 -13.82 -1.12
N LEU A 107 18.56 -13.25 -2.12
CA LEU A 107 17.29 -12.54 -1.92
C LEU A 107 16.22 -13.41 -1.25
N LYS A 108 16.26 -14.75 -1.38
CA LYS A 108 15.30 -15.65 -0.73
C LYS A 108 15.34 -15.58 0.80
N GLU A 109 16.44 -15.11 1.39
CA GLU A 109 16.54 -14.91 2.83
C GLU A 109 15.54 -13.87 3.37
N VAL A 110 14.98 -12.99 2.51
CA VAL A 110 13.91 -12.06 2.92
C VAL A 110 12.69 -12.76 3.51
N TYR A 111 12.43 -14.01 3.11
CA TYR A 111 11.27 -14.76 3.60
C TYR A 111 11.33 -15.05 5.09
N ARG A 112 12.53 -15.02 5.70
CA ARG A 112 12.73 -15.25 7.14
C ARG A 112 12.29 -14.08 8.01
N TYR A 113 11.89 -12.97 7.39
CA TYR A 113 11.55 -11.73 8.06
C TYR A 113 10.10 -11.33 7.77
N ASN A 114 9.51 -10.58 8.71
CA ASN A 114 8.28 -9.86 8.44
C ASN A 114 8.53 -8.86 7.32
N ARG A 115 7.61 -8.80 6.35
CA ARG A 115 7.77 -7.95 5.18
C ARG A 115 6.42 -7.45 4.70
N ARG A 116 6.40 -6.17 4.36
CA ARG A 116 5.34 -5.55 3.58
C ARG A 116 5.74 -5.59 2.12
N ARG A 117 4.80 -5.93 1.25
CA ARG A 117 4.95 -5.91 -0.20
C ARG A 117 3.96 -4.94 -0.81
N ASP A 118 4.44 -3.99 -1.60
CA ASP A 118 3.62 -3.05 -2.37
C ASP A 118 3.80 -3.33 -3.87
N VAL A 119 2.67 -3.57 -4.56
CA VAL A 119 2.60 -3.78 -6.01
C VAL A 119 1.76 -2.67 -6.64
N PRO A 120 2.34 -1.81 -7.50
CA PRO A 120 1.59 -0.80 -8.24
C PRO A 120 0.58 -1.43 -9.22
N ILE A 121 -0.64 -0.90 -9.30
CA ILE A 121 -1.71 -1.45 -10.18
C ILE A 121 -2.09 -0.59 -11.40
N VAL A 122 -1.73 0.70 -11.43
CA VAL A 122 -1.89 1.59 -12.60
C VAL A 122 -0.60 2.34 -12.94
N SER A 123 -0.39 2.62 -14.23
CA SER A 123 0.80 3.29 -14.77
C SER A 123 0.64 4.80 -15.02
N SER A 124 -0.57 5.37 -15.01
CA SER A 124 -0.82 6.67 -15.67
C SER A 124 -1.57 7.76 -14.88
N GLY A 125 -1.73 7.68 -13.55
CA GLY A 125 -2.31 8.85 -12.86
C GLY A 125 -2.63 8.76 -11.37
N GLY A 126 -2.45 7.61 -10.71
CA GLY A 126 -2.67 7.50 -9.27
C GLY A 126 -1.62 6.63 -8.59
N ASN A 127 -1.29 6.96 -7.34
CA ASN A 127 -0.42 6.16 -6.47
C ASN A 127 -1.16 4.92 -5.94
N TRP A 128 -1.80 4.17 -6.83
CA TRP A 128 -2.54 2.97 -6.46
C TRP A 128 -1.59 1.80 -6.25
N VAL A 129 -1.69 1.18 -5.09
CA VAL A 129 -0.92 -0.02 -4.77
C VAL A 129 -1.84 -1.05 -4.14
N ILE A 130 -1.58 -2.32 -4.43
CA ILE A 130 -1.97 -3.39 -3.52
C ILE A 130 -0.82 -3.61 -2.56
N ALA A 131 -1.11 -3.43 -1.28
CA ALA A 131 -0.16 -3.58 -0.20
C ALA A 131 -0.54 -4.81 0.63
N GLU A 132 0.43 -5.64 0.93
CA GLU A 132 0.26 -6.88 1.66
C GLU A 132 1.31 -7.00 2.76
N TYR A 133 0.95 -7.68 3.84
CA TYR A 133 1.88 -7.99 4.92
C TYR A 133 2.02 -9.48 5.11
N PHE A 134 3.27 -9.93 5.15
CA PHE A 134 3.66 -11.31 5.34
C PHE A 134 4.44 -11.41 6.64
N ARG A 135 4.08 -12.40 7.45
CA ARG A 135 4.89 -12.80 8.60
C ARG A 135 6.16 -13.52 8.14
N ALA A 136 7.19 -13.48 8.98
CA ALA A 136 8.38 -14.31 8.82
C ALA A 136 8.00 -15.78 8.56
N ASN A 137 8.64 -16.38 7.57
CA ASN A 137 8.45 -17.74 7.08
C ASN A 137 7.04 -18.06 6.53
N SER A 138 6.18 -17.05 6.36
CA SER A 138 4.89 -17.20 5.67
C SER A 138 4.95 -16.70 4.24
N HIS A 139 4.28 -17.38 3.32
CA HIS A 139 4.01 -16.95 1.94
C HIS A 139 2.55 -16.60 1.71
N ILE A 140 1.76 -16.65 2.78
CA ILE A 140 0.37 -16.23 2.82
C ILE A 140 0.33 -14.87 3.50
N PRO A 141 -0.22 -13.83 2.85
CA PRO A 141 -0.35 -12.53 3.48
C PRO A 141 -1.38 -12.63 4.61
N SER A 142 -1.09 -12.01 5.75
CA SER A 142 -2.06 -11.91 6.86
C SER A 142 -2.93 -10.65 6.77
N ALA A 143 -2.58 -9.73 5.88
CA ALA A 143 -3.37 -8.55 5.58
C ALA A 143 -3.14 -8.12 4.13
N ARG A 144 -4.20 -7.63 3.46
CA ARG A 144 -4.14 -7.12 2.09
C ARG A 144 -5.04 -5.90 1.95
N PHE A 145 -4.50 -4.85 1.34
CA PHE A 145 -5.18 -3.58 1.12
C PHE A 145 -5.00 -3.12 -0.32
N ARG A 146 -6.01 -2.43 -0.86
CA ARG A 146 -5.86 -1.53 -1.99
C ARG A 146 -5.79 -0.11 -1.45
N LEU A 147 -4.71 0.59 -1.75
CA LEU A 147 -4.46 1.95 -1.29
C LEU A 147 -4.43 2.91 -2.48
N LEU A 148 -4.93 4.12 -2.29
CA LEU A 148 -4.68 5.27 -3.14
C LEU A 148 -3.82 6.28 -2.35
N GLY A 149 -2.53 6.35 -2.68
CA GLY A 149 -1.56 7.06 -1.84
C GLY A 149 -1.46 6.40 -0.46
N LYS A 150 -1.89 7.10 0.59
CA LYS A 150 -1.95 6.58 1.97
C LYS A 150 -3.35 6.15 2.41
N ARG A 151 -4.38 6.35 1.58
CA ARG A 151 -5.77 6.11 1.95
C ARG A 151 -6.19 4.70 1.60
N VAL A 152 -6.88 4.04 2.53
CA VAL A 152 -7.50 2.73 2.28
C VAL A 152 -8.71 2.92 1.36
N GLN A 153 -8.79 2.09 0.33
CA GLN A 153 -9.92 2.02 -0.59
C GLN A 153 -10.59 0.65 -0.50
N ARG A 154 -9.78 -0.39 -0.22
CA ARG A 154 -10.25 -1.73 0.06
C ARG A 154 -9.35 -2.39 1.09
N GLN A 155 -9.95 -3.15 1.99
CA GLN A 155 -9.25 -4.10 2.86
C GLN A 155 -9.84 -5.49 2.60
N GLU A 156 -8.98 -6.49 2.47
CA GLU A 156 -9.38 -7.90 2.43
C GLU A 156 -8.99 -8.55 3.76
N GLN A 157 -9.98 -9.13 4.43
CA GLN A 157 -9.80 -9.95 5.62
C GLN A 157 -9.57 -11.39 5.17
N LEU A 158 -8.42 -11.95 5.53
CA LEU A 158 -7.95 -13.24 5.05
C LEU A 158 -8.03 -14.29 6.16
N ASP A 159 -8.39 -15.52 5.81
CA ASP A 159 -8.22 -16.67 6.70
C ASP A 159 -6.74 -17.12 6.76
N PRO A 160 -6.37 -18.09 7.63
CA PRO A 160 -5.01 -18.59 7.70
C PRO A 160 -4.47 -19.23 6.40
N ALA A 161 -5.35 -19.61 5.47
CA ALA A 161 -4.99 -20.14 4.15
C ALA A 161 -4.87 -19.04 3.08
N GLY A 162 -5.09 -17.76 3.44
CA GLY A 162 -5.03 -16.63 2.52
C GLY A 162 -6.30 -16.41 1.72
N LYS A 163 -7.40 -17.12 2.04
CA LYS A 163 -8.69 -16.92 1.36
C LYS A 163 -9.39 -15.71 1.96
N VAL A 164 -10.00 -14.91 1.09
CA VAL A 164 -10.79 -13.75 1.49
C VAL A 164 -12.07 -14.22 2.18
N THR A 165 -12.26 -13.81 3.43
CA THR A 165 -13.46 -14.08 4.25
C THR A 165 -14.29 -12.83 4.48
N GLY A 166 -13.69 -11.66 4.31
CA GLY A 166 -14.35 -10.36 4.40
C GLY A 166 -13.70 -9.33 3.48
N ILE A 167 -14.50 -8.37 3.03
CA ILE A 167 -14.06 -7.25 2.22
C ILE A 167 -14.63 -5.98 2.83
N VAL A 168 -13.78 -4.99 3.09
CA VAL A 168 -14.20 -3.63 3.43
C VAL A 168 -13.93 -2.76 2.22
N LEU A 169 -14.92 -1.99 1.80
CA LEU A 169 -14.83 -1.01 0.72
C LEU A 169 -15.01 0.37 1.34
N VAL A 170 -14.10 1.28 1.04
CA VAL A 170 -14.07 2.65 1.57
C VAL A 170 -14.13 3.63 0.41
N GLY A 171 -15.12 4.51 0.44
CA GLY A 171 -15.45 5.40 -0.67
C GLY A 171 -16.96 5.50 -0.87
N TRP A 172 -17.43 6.65 -1.32
CA TRP A 172 -18.85 6.83 -1.59
C TRP A 172 -19.31 5.91 -2.70
N ALA A 173 -20.35 5.12 -2.43
CA ALA A 173 -21.00 4.27 -3.40
C ALA A 173 -22.53 4.44 -3.36
N PRO A 174 -23.19 4.41 -4.53
CA PRO A 174 -24.65 4.35 -4.58
C PRO A 174 -25.16 3.02 -4.02
N ARG A 175 -26.43 3.00 -3.58
CA ARG A 175 -27.12 1.86 -2.94
C ARG A 175 -27.00 0.50 -3.66
N ARG A 176 -26.82 0.51 -4.98
CA ARG A 176 -26.71 -0.67 -5.84
C ARG A 176 -25.35 -0.70 -6.54
N SER A 177 -24.29 -0.70 -5.75
CA SER A 177 -22.96 -0.90 -6.31
C SER A 177 -22.86 -2.31 -6.87
N ILE A 178 -22.32 -2.43 -8.07
CA ILE A 178 -22.06 -3.70 -8.79
C ILE A 178 -21.12 -4.65 -8.03
N GLU A 179 -20.52 -4.20 -6.94
CA GLU A 179 -19.60 -5.00 -6.11
C GLU A 179 -20.32 -5.86 -5.05
N ASP A 180 -21.63 -5.66 -4.86
CA ASP A 180 -22.46 -6.37 -3.88
C ASP A 180 -23.22 -7.53 -4.57
N ASP A 181 -22.72 -8.78 -4.47
CA ASP A 181 -23.36 -9.92 -5.14
C ASP A 181 -24.75 -10.28 -4.55
N VAL A 182 -24.91 -10.19 -3.22
CA VAL A 182 -26.19 -10.42 -2.52
C VAL A 182 -26.34 -9.49 -1.31
N GLN A 183 -27.49 -8.83 -1.22
CA GLN A 183 -27.91 -8.08 -0.04
C GLN A 183 -28.81 -8.99 0.82
N LEU A 184 -28.41 -9.33 2.05
CA LEU A 184 -29.26 -10.09 2.98
C LEU A 184 -30.31 -9.17 3.58
N GLY A 185 -31.58 -9.37 3.21
CA GLY A 185 -32.73 -8.68 3.80
C GLY A 185 -33.77 -8.30 2.75
N SER A 186 -35.05 -8.45 3.08
CA SER A 186 -36.13 -7.79 2.33
C SER A 186 -35.88 -6.27 2.39
N PRO A 187 -36.05 -5.50 1.29
CA PRO A 187 -35.52 -4.14 1.12
C PRO A 187 -36.27 -3.05 1.91
N SER A 188 -36.59 -3.31 3.17
CA SER A 188 -37.16 -2.35 4.11
C SER A 188 -36.04 -1.57 4.81
N ALA A 189 -35.50 -0.60 4.05
CA ALA A 189 -34.90 0.68 4.47
C ALA A 189 -33.59 0.73 5.29
N PRO A 190 -32.45 0.84 4.58
CA PRO A 190 -31.67 2.07 4.54
C PRO A 190 -32.17 2.86 3.33
N GLY A 191 -33.02 3.85 3.60
CA GLY A 191 -33.55 4.77 2.59
C GLY A 191 -32.41 5.42 1.81
N GLU A 192 -32.59 5.61 0.51
CA GLU A 192 -32.01 6.59 -0.45
C GLU A 192 -30.57 7.15 -0.30
N HIS A 193 -29.76 6.73 0.67
CA HIS A 193 -28.54 7.40 1.09
C HIS A 193 -27.31 6.63 0.63
N ALA A 194 -26.31 7.37 0.13
CA ALA A 194 -25.03 6.79 -0.27
C ALA A 194 -24.31 6.17 0.94
N ALA A 195 -23.60 5.07 0.70
CA ALA A 195 -22.76 4.41 1.69
C ALA A 195 -21.30 4.85 1.52
N TRP A 196 -20.63 5.21 2.61
CA TRP A 196 -19.21 5.55 2.65
C TRP A 196 -18.33 4.33 2.92
N ILE A 197 -18.75 3.45 3.83
CA ILE A 197 -18.05 2.19 4.11
C ILE A 197 -19.04 1.05 3.94
N ARG A 198 -18.63 0.01 3.21
CA ARG A 198 -19.39 -1.23 3.02
C ARG A 198 -18.54 -2.39 3.51
N VAL A 199 -19.09 -3.22 4.39
CA VAL A 199 -18.47 -4.44 4.90
C VAL A 199 -19.21 -5.64 4.35
N LEU A 200 -18.50 -6.46 3.59
CA LEU A 200 -19.01 -7.66 2.97
C LEU A 200 -18.39 -8.90 3.62
N LYS A 201 -19.21 -9.88 3.92
CA LYS A 201 -18.77 -11.24 4.23
C LYS A 201 -18.64 -12.03 2.94
N VAL A 202 -17.59 -12.83 2.82
CA VAL A 202 -17.36 -13.73 1.67
C VAL A 202 -17.55 -15.16 2.14
N SER A 203 -18.45 -15.88 1.49
CA SER A 203 -18.67 -17.31 1.75
C SER A 203 -17.60 -18.18 1.11
N ALA A 204 -17.56 -19.47 1.47
CA ALA A 204 -16.62 -20.44 0.89
C ALA A 204 -16.76 -20.59 -0.65
N THR A 205 -17.93 -20.30 -1.21
CA THR A 205 -18.17 -20.32 -2.67
C THR A 205 -17.83 -19.00 -3.36
N GLY A 206 -17.28 -18.03 -2.62
CA GLY A 206 -16.93 -16.70 -3.13
C GLY A 206 -18.10 -15.71 -3.15
N LYS A 207 -19.32 -16.14 -2.84
CA LYS A 207 -20.49 -15.25 -2.77
C LYS A 207 -20.28 -14.17 -1.72
N ARG A 208 -20.40 -12.90 -2.13
CA ARG A 208 -20.27 -11.73 -1.27
C ARG A 208 -21.62 -11.32 -0.72
N THR A 209 -21.62 -10.91 0.54
CA THR A 209 -22.84 -10.51 1.22
C THR A 209 -22.59 -9.29 2.06
N LEU A 210 -23.30 -8.20 1.80
CA LEU A 210 -23.22 -6.99 2.61
C LEU A 210 -23.76 -7.30 4.01
N VAL A 211 -23.00 -6.97 5.06
CA VAL A 211 -23.34 -7.28 6.46
C VAL A 211 -23.31 -6.07 7.39
N ALA A 212 -22.57 -5.03 7.02
CA ALA A 212 -22.53 -3.76 7.75
C ALA A 212 -22.21 -2.60 6.80
N VAL A 213 -22.71 -1.42 7.15
CA VAL A 213 -22.56 -0.21 6.35
C VAL A 213 -22.43 1.02 7.24
N ALA A 214 -21.59 1.97 6.79
CA ALA A 214 -21.64 3.36 7.23
C ALA A 214 -22.30 4.16 6.11
N TRP A 215 -23.49 4.71 6.35
CA TRP A 215 -24.25 5.45 5.34
C TRP A 215 -24.59 6.84 5.82
N LYS A 216 -24.87 7.71 4.87
CA LYS A 216 -25.15 9.10 5.14
C LYS A 216 -26.49 9.29 5.88
N ALA A 217 -26.50 10.13 6.91
CA ALA A 217 -27.71 10.53 7.60
C ALA A 217 -28.63 11.40 6.69
N ALA A 218 -29.94 11.33 6.92
CA ALA A 218 -30.91 12.13 6.17
C ALA A 218 -30.62 13.64 6.30
N GLY A 219 -30.69 14.37 5.19
CA GLY A 219 -30.47 15.82 5.15
C GLY A 219 -29.01 16.28 4.99
N GLY A 220 -28.02 15.38 4.99
CA GLY A 220 -26.64 15.77 4.68
C GLY A 220 -26.48 16.20 3.21
N ALA A 221 -25.57 17.12 2.89
CA ALA A 221 -25.18 17.41 1.50
C ALA A 221 -24.39 16.24 0.90
N VAL A 222 -24.65 15.84 -0.36
CA VAL A 222 -23.80 14.83 -1.03
C VAL A 222 -22.51 15.57 -1.35
N SER A 223 -21.36 15.06 -0.87
CA SER A 223 -20.09 15.69 -1.26
C SER A 223 -19.99 15.72 -2.78
N ALA A 224 -19.55 16.86 -3.33
CA ALA A 224 -19.33 17.05 -4.75
C ALA A 224 -18.25 16.07 -5.30
N SER A 225 -17.44 15.47 -4.42
CA SER A 225 -16.41 14.50 -4.76
C SER A 225 -16.63 13.17 -4.03
N MET A 226 -16.66 12.07 -4.80
CA MET A 226 -16.75 10.69 -4.27
C MET A 226 -15.54 10.30 -3.40
N ASN A 227 -14.48 11.12 -3.39
CA ASN A 227 -13.25 10.88 -2.64
C ASN A 227 -13.21 11.63 -1.30
N ASP A 228 -14.18 12.51 -1.02
CA ASP A 228 -14.14 13.31 0.19
C ASP A 228 -14.65 12.51 1.38
N GLU A 229 -13.87 12.53 2.46
CA GLU A 229 -14.24 11.86 3.69
C GLU A 229 -15.42 12.58 4.35
N PRO A 230 -16.51 11.87 4.72
CA PRO A 230 -17.58 12.47 5.51
C PRO A 230 -17.09 12.89 6.90
N ASN A 231 -17.77 13.88 7.49
CA ASN A 231 -17.72 14.00 8.94
C ASN A 231 -18.48 12.82 9.56
N GLU A 232 -17.95 12.27 10.66
CA GLU A 232 -18.58 11.15 11.37
C GLU A 232 -20.03 11.45 11.78
N ARG A 233 -20.32 12.68 12.23
CA ARG A 233 -21.68 13.11 12.60
C ARG A 233 -22.70 13.05 11.47
N ASP A 234 -22.24 12.99 10.22
CA ASP A 234 -23.08 12.92 9.03
C ASP A 234 -23.33 11.45 8.62
N LEU A 235 -22.88 10.49 9.43
CA LEU A 235 -23.00 9.05 9.18
C LEU A 235 -23.84 8.33 10.25
N ASN A 236 -24.56 7.32 9.79
CA ASN A 236 -25.12 6.24 10.60
C ASN A 236 -24.32 4.96 10.37
N PHE A 237 -24.23 4.11 11.40
CA PHE A 237 -23.47 2.86 11.37
C PHE A 237 -24.36 1.69 11.76
N GLY A 238 -24.45 0.68 10.89
CA GLY A 238 -25.44 -0.37 11.10
C GLY A 238 -25.53 -1.40 10.00
N ARG A 239 -26.69 -2.05 9.95
CA ARG A 239 -26.96 -3.15 9.03
C ARG A 239 -27.49 -2.67 7.68
N PRO A 240 -27.43 -3.54 6.64
CA PRO A 240 -28.01 -3.27 5.33
C PRO A 240 -29.55 -3.17 5.32
N ASP A 241 -30.21 -3.52 6.41
CA ASP A 241 -31.65 -3.28 6.64
C ASP A 241 -31.91 -1.88 7.24
N GLY A 242 -30.87 -1.05 7.39
CA GLY A 242 -30.90 0.29 7.97
C GLY A 242 -31.01 0.36 9.49
N THR A 243 -31.00 -0.79 10.17
CA THR A 243 -30.90 -0.83 11.63
C THR A 243 -29.56 -0.26 12.06
N VAL A 244 -29.57 0.89 12.75
CA VAL A 244 -28.40 1.44 13.43
C VAL A 244 -27.98 0.50 14.55
N ARG A 245 -26.69 0.17 14.61
CA ARG A 245 -26.12 -0.74 15.61
C ARG A 245 -24.97 -0.16 16.41
N TRP A 246 -24.23 0.76 15.81
CA TRP A 246 -23.05 1.35 16.41
C TRP A 246 -23.25 2.87 16.45
N HIS A 247 -22.75 3.50 17.51
CA HIS A 247 -22.98 4.91 17.78
C HIS A 247 -21.78 5.80 17.45
N SER A 248 -20.67 5.20 17.01
CA SER A 248 -19.49 5.91 16.54
C SER A 248 -18.74 5.11 15.46
N MET A 249 -17.87 5.81 14.73
CA MET A 249 -16.92 5.22 13.78
C MET A 249 -16.00 4.22 14.49
N ASP A 250 -15.48 4.56 15.67
CA ASP A 250 -14.59 3.68 16.43
C ASP A 250 -15.27 2.35 16.80
N GLU A 251 -16.53 2.41 17.25
CA GLU A 251 -17.30 1.21 17.58
C GLU A 251 -17.58 0.36 16.33
N PHE A 252 -17.93 1.01 15.22
CA PHE A 252 -18.14 0.38 13.93
C PHE A 252 -16.87 -0.31 13.41
N VAL A 253 -15.74 0.41 13.41
CA VAL A 253 -14.43 -0.07 12.93
C VAL A 253 -13.96 -1.26 13.76
N LYS A 254 -14.01 -1.14 15.09
CA LYS A 254 -13.59 -2.21 16.01
C LYS A 254 -14.45 -3.46 15.88
N SER A 255 -15.76 -3.31 15.80
CA SER A 255 -16.70 -4.45 15.73
C SER A 255 -16.66 -5.20 14.39
N THR A 256 -16.26 -4.53 13.32
CA THR A 256 -16.18 -5.09 11.96
C THR A 256 -14.76 -5.40 11.51
N GLY A 257 -13.75 -5.10 12.33
CA GLY A 257 -12.34 -5.37 12.05
C GLY A 257 -11.77 -4.53 10.91
N ILE A 258 -12.24 -3.29 10.77
CA ILE A 258 -11.74 -2.35 9.76
C ILE A 258 -10.40 -1.77 10.23
N ASP A 259 -9.49 -1.53 9.31
CA ASP A 259 -8.21 -0.87 9.54
C ASP A 259 -8.04 0.29 8.55
N LEU A 260 -8.68 1.42 8.83
CA LEU A 260 -8.67 2.61 7.95
C LEU A 260 -7.28 3.22 7.76
N ASN A 261 -6.36 2.93 8.68
CA ASN A 261 -4.98 3.43 8.67
C ASN A 261 -3.98 2.40 8.14
N ALA A 262 -4.45 1.23 7.71
CA ALA A 262 -3.65 0.09 7.25
C ALA A 262 -2.48 -0.27 8.20
N ARG A 263 -2.70 -0.18 9.51
CA ARG A 263 -1.71 -0.49 10.56
C ARG A 263 -1.22 -1.94 10.50
N SER A 264 -2.07 -2.83 10.03
CA SER A 264 -1.77 -4.24 9.79
C SER A 264 -0.65 -4.45 8.76
N LEU A 265 -0.40 -3.45 7.89
CA LEU A 265 0.76 -3.47 6.99
C LEU A 265 2.10 -3.31 7.69
N ALA A 266 2.09 -2.91 8.96
CA ALA A 266 3.25 -2.89 9.84
C ALA A 266 3.25 -4.03 10.87
N GLY A 267 2.36 -5.02 10.73
CA GLY A 267 2.25 -6.12 11.71
C GLY A 267 1.52 -5.76 13.00
N LYS A 268 0.86 -4.59 13.06
CA LYS A 268 0.07 -4.13 14.21
C LYS A 268 -1.39 -4.54 14.06
N SER A 269 -2.12 -4.69 15.17
CA SER A 269 -3.56 -4.94 15.11
C SER A 269 -4.33 -3.72 14.55
N PRO A 270 -5.47 -3.94 13.88
CA PRO A 270 -6.49 -2.92 13.69
C PRO A 270 -6.90 -2.29 15.03
N GLN A 271 -7.28 -1.02 15.02
CA GLN A 271 -7.66 -0.27 16.22
C GLN A 271 -9.14 -0.45 16.56
#